data_AF-A0A935C2T4-F1
#
_entry.id   AF-A0A935C2T4-F1
#
_cell.length_a   1.000
_cell.length_b   1.000
_cell.length_c   1.000
_cell.angle_alpha   90.00
_cell.angle_beta   90.00
_cell.angle_gamma   90.00
#
_symmetry.space_group_name_H-M   'P 1'
#
loop_
_entity.id
_entity.type
_entity.pdbx_description
1 polymer ?
#
loop_
_entity_poly.entity_id
_entity_poly.type
_entity_poly.pdbx_seq_one_letter_code
_entity_poly.pdbx_strand_id
1 'polypeptide(L)'
;MSYTVASEATTAATVDSAKTDGIDYMALVNKTHKLPDDWEEHLETVHMTNSVGDDVEVEAKAYDAYLKLKAELEKDGVYVDLDSARRSVADQQRIMDEFTEQYGADYAAKTVAKPGYSEHHTGLALDLYLIIDGMDVVENEDMIQYPEIWSKIHAKLADYGFILRYLDGSEHITGYGYEPWHIRYLDNVDTAKEITSKGVTFEEYLGAYTGGSVSIDYGTSKLYTEDELKDAVIQIKCKFAFWGDVDLKSIRYAGDEKATDEMLAKMNEINPDGKYTQVAEFLMDFHTPKETEELTLTADKDYTDYQWWLCRTADGGWEIVTFGYGY
;
A
#
# COMPACT_ATOMS: atom_id res chain seq x y z
N MET A 1 -13.55 47.35 -11.35
CA MET A 1 -12.69 47.49 -10.16
C MET A 1 -12.59 46.11 -9.55
N SER A 2 -11.41 45.52 -9.70
CA SER A 2 -11.02 44.18 -9.29
C SER A 2 -10.98 44.08 -7.75
N TYR A 3 -11.63 43.05 -7.20
CA TYR A 3 -11.43 42.61 -5.83
C TYR A 3 -10.31 41.57 -5.84
N THR A 4 -9.18 41.92 -5.25
CA THR A 4 -8.08 41.01 -4.96
C THR A 4 -8.44 40.24 -3.70
N VAL A 5 -8.65 38.93 -3.82
CA VAL A 5 -8.64 38.01 -2.67
C VAL A 5 -7.24 37.40 -2.64
N ALA A 6 -6.50 37.71 -1.58
CA ALA A 6 -5.19 37.12 -1.32
C ALA A 6 -5.38 35.63 -1.00
N SER A 7 -4.64 34.76 -1.69
CA SER A 7 -4.56 33.34 -1.33
C SER A 7 -3.65 33.21 -0.11
N GLU A 8 -4.22 32.76 1.01
CA GLU A 8 -3.45 32.35 2.17
C GLU A 8 -2.62 31.12 1.80
N ALA A 9 -1.31 31.24 1.93
CA ALA A 9 -0.38 30.13 1.81
C ALA A 9 -0.59 29.22 3.03
N THR A 10 -1.06 28.01 2.78
CA THR A 10 -1.09 26.92 3.77
C THR A 10 0.35 26.56 4.12
N THR A 11 0.80 27.00 5.30
CA THR A 11 2.03 26.54 5.92
C THR A 11 1.91 25.05 6.25
N ALA A 12 2.75 24.24 5.64
CA ALA A 12 2.97 22.85 6.05
C ALA A 12 3.32 22.82 7.54
N ALA A 13 2.51 22.12 8.34
CA ALA A 13 2.82 21.88 9.74
C ALA A 13 3.99 20.89 9.78
N THR A 14 5.18 21.39 10.09
CA THR A 14 6.26 20.54 10.59
C THR A 14 5.81 20.03 11.95
N VAL A 15 5.54 18.73 12.05
CA VAL A 15 5.32 18.06 13.33
C VAL A 15 6.66 18.08 14.06
N ASP A 16 6.80 19.04 14.96
CA ASP A 16 7.92 19.16 15.89
C ASP A 16 7.86 17.96 16.83
N SER A 17 8.90 17.12 16.84
CA SER A 17 9.02 15.95 17.69
C SER A 17 9.28 16.37 19.14
N ALA A 18 8.23 16.87 19.79
CA ALA A 18 8.22 17.01 21.24
C ALA A 18 8.34 15.61 21.85
N LYS A 19 9.39 15.39 22.66
CA LYS A 19 9.55 14.18 23.46
C LYS A 19 8.29 13.97 24.32
N THR A 20 7.43 13.06 23.89
CA THR A 20 6.33 12.52 24.65
C THR A 20 6.83 11.35 25.48
N ASP A 21 6.37 11.21 26.72
CA ASP A 21 6.51 9.93 27.42
C ASP A 21 5.73 8.86 26.63
N GLY A 22 6.42 7.92 25.99
CA GLY A 22 5.83 6.84 25.18
C GLY A 22 6.16 6.91 23.68
N ILE A 23 5.66 5.94 22.91
CA ILE A 23 5.83 5.85 21.45
C ILE A 23 4.99 6.91 20.69
N ASP A 24 5.44 7.23 19.48
CA ASP A 24 4.67 8.08 18.54
C ASP A 24 3.69 7.22 17.72
N TYR A 25 2.41 7.25 18.08
CA TYR A 25 1.35 6.53 17.36
C TYR A 25 1.16 6.98 15.91
N MET A 26 1.72 8.14 15.52
CA MET A 26 1.69 8.66 14.15
C MET A 26 2.97 8.32 13.35
N ALA A 27 3.91 7.56 13.93
CA ALA A 27 5.13 7.16 13.23
C ALA A 27 4.82 6.37 11.95
N LEU A 28 5.34 6.85 10.83
CA LEU A 28 5.28 6.15 9.55
C LEU A 28 6.44 5.15 9.49
N VAL A 29 6.11 3.87 9.41
CA VAL A 29 7.06 2.78 9.14
C VAL A 29 6.55 2.03 7.93
N ASN A 30 7.36 1.98 6.87
CA ASN A 30 7.05 1.32 5.61
C ASN A 30 8.36 1.02 4.85
N LYS A 31 8.29 0.69 3.55
CA LYS A 31 9.46 0.35 2.73
C LYS A 31 10.53 1.46 2.64
N THR A 32 10.16 2.72 2.86
CA THR A 32 11.07 3.88 2.77
C THR A 32 11.34 4.54 4.11
N HIS A 33 10.51 4.29 5.13
CA HIS A 33 10.64 4.87 6.47
C HIS A 33 10.95 3.79 7.49
N LYS A 34 12.17 3.85 8.04
CA LYS A 34 12.64 2.93 9.08
C LYS A 34 11.99 3.25 10.44
N LEU A 35 11.75 2.22 11.24
CA LEU A 35 11.41 2.31 12.66
C LEU A 35 12.39 3.25 13.39
N PRO A 36 11.90 4.15 14.27
CA PRO A 36 12.74 4.97 15.15
C PRO A 36 13.67 4.12 16.01
N ASP A 37 14.91 4.57 16.21
CA ASP A 37 15.97 3.77 16.85
C ASP A 37 15.72 3.47 18.35
N ASP A 38 14.92 4.30 19.04
CA ASP A 38 14.56 4.17 20.47
C ASP A 38 13.16 3.56 20.70
N TRP A 39 12.52 3.05 19.64
CA TRP A 39 11.13 2.59 19.71
C TRP A 39 10.89 1.52 20.79
N GLU A 40 11.76 0.52 20.87
CA GLU A 40 11.60 -0.59 21.81
C GLU A 40 11.73 -0.17 23.28
N GLU A 41 12.45 0.92 23.58
CA GLU A 41 12.61 1.42 24.95
C GLU A 41 11.32 2.05 25.50
N HIS A 42 10.41 2.43 24.60
CA HIS A 42 9.17 3.14 24.90
C HIS A 42 7.91 2.31 24.61
N LEU A 43 8.08 1.12 24.03
CA LEU A 43 6.98 0.23 23.65
C LEU A 43 6.52 -0.61 24.84
N GLU A 44 5.28 -0.44 25.26
CA GLU A 44 4.63 -1.29 26.26
C GLU A 44 3.76 -2.34 25.57
N THR A 45 4.04 -3.63 25.83
CA THR A 45 3.34 -4.74 25.19
C THR A 45 2.63 -5.66 26.17
N VAL A 46 1.65 -6.39 25.65
CA VAL A 46 0.98 -7.50 26.31
C VAL A 46 1.04 -8.74 25.40
N HIS A 47 0.95 -9.92 26.02
CA HIS A 47 0.87 -11.18 25.31
C HIS A 47 -0.54 -11.76 25.43
N MET A 48 -1.00 -12.40 24.36
CA MET A 48 -2.21 -13.20 24.35
C MET A 48 -2.01 -14.48 23.56
N THR A 49 -2.83 -15.50 23.81
CA THR A 49 -2.84 -16.73 23.01
C THR A 49 -4.10 -16.75 22.16
N ASN A 50 -3.95 -16.79 20.83
CA ASN A 50 -5.09 -16.77 19.90
C ASN A 50 -5.80 -18.13 19.82
N SER A 51 -6.94 -18.22 19.12
CA SER A 51 -7.73 -19.46 19.05
C SER A 51 -6.99 -20.64 18.39
N VAL A 52 -5.98 -20.38 17.55
CA VAL A 52 -5.14 -21.42 16.93
C VAL A 52 -3.93 -21.83 17.77
N GLY A 53 -3.67 -21.12 18.88
CA GLY A 53 -2.68 -21.49 19.90
C GLY A 53 -1.36 -20.74 19.83
N ASP A 54 -1.25 -19.72 18.98
CA ASP A 54 -0.06 -18.89 18.84
C ASP A 54 -0.01 -17.79 19.91
N ASP A 55 1.20 -17.46 20.35
CA ASP A 55 1.47 -16.34 21.24
C ASP A 55 1.64 -15.06 20.42
N VAL A 56 0.74 -14.10 20.63
CA VAL A 56 0.73 -12.82 19.93
C VAL A 56 1.12 -11.72 20.92
N GLU A 57 2.22 -11.05 20.64
CA GLU A 57 2.66 -9.85 21.36
C GLU A 57 2.07 -8.60 20.68
N VAL A 58 1.50 -7.67 21.43
CA VAL A 58 0.80 -6.50 20.88
C VAL A 58 0.99 -5.28 21.79
N GLU A 59 1.00 -4.06 21.22
CA GLU A 59 1.06 -2.84 22.02
C GLU A 59 -0.18 -2.72 22.93
N ALA A 60 0.04 -2.33 24.19
CA ALA A 60 -0.96 -2.44 25.23
C ALA A 60 -2.25 -1.64 24.93
N LYS A 61 -2.14 -0.40 24.42
CA LYS A 61 -3.34 0.39 24.07
C LYS A 61 -4.04 -0.13 22.82
N ALA A 62 -3.28 -0.56 21.82
CA ALA A 62 -3.80 -1.19 20.61
C ALA A 62 -4.60 -2.44 20.98
N TYR A 63 -4.12 -3.26 21.92
CA TYR A 63 -4.84 -4.43 22.42
C TYR A 63 -6.15 -4.04 23.13
N ASP A 64 -6.12 -3.04 24.00
CA ASP A 64 -7.34 -2.53 24.67
C ASP A 64 -8.37 -2.00 23.67
N ALA A 65 -7.92 -1.35 22.60
CA ALA A 65 -8.78 -0.88 21.52
C ALA A 65 -9.34 -2.05 20.69
N TYR A 66 -8.49 -3.03 20.37
CA TYR A 66 -8.87 -4.25 19.67
C TYR A 66 -9.95 -5.04 20.42
N LEU A 67 -9.82 -5.22 21.74
CA LEU A 67 -10.83 -5.92 22.55
C LEU A 67 -12.21 -5.24 22.47
N LYS A 68 -12.23 -3.90 22.42
CA LYS A 68 -13.48 -3.14 22.27
C LYS A 68 -14.07 -3.28 20.86
N LEU A 69 -13.21 -3.19 19.83
CA LEU A 69 -13.61 -3.44 18.45
C LEU A 69 -14.19 -4.85 18.28
N LYS A 70 -13.49 -5.88 18.77
CA LYS A 70 -13.93 -7.28 18.76
C LYS A 70 -15.31 -7.44 19.40
N ALA A 71 -15.50 -6.92 20.60
CA ALA A 71 -16.78 -7.00 21.30
C ALA A 71 -17.92 -6.27 20.57
N GLU A 72 -17.62 -5.24 19.78
CA GLU A 72 -18.61 -4.55 18.95
C GLU A 72 -18.94 -5.31 17.66
N LEU A 73 -17.94 -5.94 17.04
CA LEU A 73 -18.14 -6.81 15.86
C LEU A 73 -19.00 -8.03 16.21
N GLU A 74 -18.79 -8.62 17.38
CA GLU A 74 -19.56 -9.78 17.85
C GLU A 74 -21.07 -9.48 17.98
N LYS A 75 -21.45 -8.23 18.29
CA LYS A 75 -22.87 -7.82 18.32
C LYS A 75 -23.53 -7.89 16.94
N ASP A 76 -22.75 -7.74 15.88
CA ASP A 76 -23.19 -7.82 14.49
C ASP A 76 -22.99 -9.22 13.89
N GLY A 77 -22.62 -10.21 14.72
CA GLY A 77 -22.35 -11.57 14.30
C GLY A 77 -21.06 -11.73 13.48
N VAL A 78 -20.14 -10.77 13.60
CA VAL A 78 -18.80 -10.84 12.99
C VAL A 78 -17.81 -11.25 14.07
N TYR A 79 -17.07 -12.32 13.82
CA TYR A 79 -16.10 -12.87 14.77
C TYR A 79 -14.71 -12.84 14.13
N VAL A 80 -13.75 -12.31 14.88
CA VAL A 80 -12.35 -12.17 14.47
C VAL A 80 -11.44 -12.51 15.65
N ASP A 81 -10.21 -12.92 15.36
CA ASP A 81 -9.12 -13.04 16.34
C ASP A 81 -7.80 -12.50 15.72
N LEU A 82 -6.73 -12.38 16.51
CA LEU A 82 -5.44 -11.87 16.04
C LEU A 82 -4.56 -12.97 15.47
N ASP A 83 -4.16 -12.80 14.20
CA ASP A 83 -3.12 -13.63 13.58
C ASP A 83 -1.73 -13.20 14.05
N SER A 84 -1.46 -11.90 13.90
CA SER A 84 -0.13 -11.34 14.05
C SER A 84 -0.22 -9.88 14.51
N ALA A 85 0.77 -9.42 15.29
CA ALA A 85 0.85 -8.02 15.73
C ALA A 85 2.31 -7.57 15.83
N ARG A 86 2.90 -7.45 17.03
CA ARG A 86 4.30 -7.07 17.18
C ARG A 86 5.21 -8.19 16.66
N ARG A 87 6.17 -7.81 15.82
CA ARG A 87 7.31 -8.65 15.44
C ARG A 87 8.61 -7.92 15.70
N SER A 88 9.50 -8.48 16.52
CA SER A 88 10.77 -7.82 16.84
C SER A 88 11.69 -7.69 15.61
N VAL A 89 12.60 -6.71 15.62
CA VAL A 89 13.56 -6.53 14.51
C VAL A 89 14.46 -7.75 14.37
N ALA A 90 14.80 -8.39 15.48
CA ALA A 90 15.58 -9.62 15.51
C ALA A 90 14.82 -10.80 14.86
N ASP A 91 13.51 -10.93 15.12
CA ASP A 91 12.69 -11.96 14.48
C ASP A 91 12.53 -11.71 12.98
N GLN A 92 12.34 -10.46 12.57
CA GLN A 92 12.30 -10.11 11.15
C GLN A 92 13.62 -10.44 10.45
N GLN A 93 14.77 -10.20 11.09
CA GLN A 93 16.07 -10.57 10.53
C GLN A 93 16.20 -12.10 10.40
N ARG A 94 15.75 -12.87 11.39
CA ARG A 94 15.75 -14.33 11.32
C ARG A 94 14.91 -14.83 10.14
N ILE A 95 13.70 -14.29 9.94
CA ILE A 95 12.85 -14.64 8.79
C ILE A 95 13.54 -14.28 7.46
N MET A 96 14.17 -13.11 7.38
CA MET A 96 14.92 -12.69 6.19
C MET A 96 16.08 -13.65 5.87
N ASP A 97 16.82 -14.08 6.88
CA ASP A 97 17.94 -15.01 6.73
C ASP A 97 17.46 -16.39 6.25
N GLU A 98 16.40 -16.91 6.85
CA GLU A 98 15.77 -18.19 6.48
C GLU A 98 15.26 -18.17 5.02
N PHE A 99 14.55 -17.10 4.62
CA PHE A 99 14.08 -16.94 3.25
C PHE A 99 15.23 -16.79 2.25
N THR A 100 16.29 -16.08 2.63
CA THR A 100 17.48 -15.91 1.78
C THR A 100 18.18 -17.25 1.56
N GLU A 101 18.30 -18.07 2.61
CA GLU A 101 18.88 -19.41 2.51
C GLU A 101 18.02 -20.34 1.64
N GLN A 102 16.70 -20.29 1.80
CA GLN A 102 15.78 -21.21 1.13
C GLN A 102 15.48 -20.83 -0.34
N TYR A 103 15.32 -19.54 -0.63
CA TYR A 103 14.80 -19.05 -1.91
C TYR A 103 15.72 -18.06 -2.64
N GLY A 104 16.82 -17.66 -2.00
CA GLY A 104 17.78 -16.70 -2.55
C GLY A 104 17.44 -15.24 -2.21
N ALA A 105 18.48 -14.39 -2.22
CA ALA A 105 18.40 -13.01 -1.75
C ALA A 105 17.39 -12.15 -2.53
N ASP A 106 17.31 -12.29 -3.85
CA ASP A 106 16.38 -11.50 -4.68
C ASP A 106 14.92 -11.83 -4.39
N TYR A 107 14.62 -13.10 -4.08
CA TYR A 107 13.27 -13.52 -3.70
C TYR A 107 12.94 -13.05 -2.28
N ALA A 108 13.87 -13.25 -1.34
CA ALA A 108 13.71 -12.81 0.05
C ALA A 108 13.47 -11.29 0.14
N ALA A 109 14.24 -10.48 -0.59
CA ALA A 109 14.10 -9.03 -0.61
C ALA A 109 12.76 -8.54 -1.21
N LYS A 110 12.11 -9.36 -2.06
CA LYS A 110 10.79 -9.04 -2.63
C LYS A 110 9.63 -9.45 -1.71
N THR A 111 9.80 -10.54 -0.96
CA THR A 111 8.73 -11.15 -0.16
C THR A 111 8.76 -10.72 1.31
N VAL A 112 9.94 -10.49 1.86
CA VAL A 112 10.13 -10.20 3.29
C VAL A 112 10.50 -8.72 3.46
N ALA A 113 9.75 -8.01 4.31
CA ALA A 113 10.09 -6.64 4.66
C ALA A 113 11.50 -6.58 5.27
N LYS A 114 12.31 -5.59 4.85
CA LYS A 114 13.63 -5.34 5.41
C LYS A 114 13.53 -5.15 6.93
N PRO A 115 14.42 -5.74 7.75
CA PRO A 115 14.43 -5.52 9.20
C PRO A 115 14.44 -4.03 9.55
N GLY A 116 13.51 -3.62 10.43
CA GLY A 116 13.27 -2.23 10.78
C GLY A 116 12.36 -1.44 9.81
N TYR A 117 11.83 -2.05 8.75
CA TYR A 117 10.93 -1.40 7.77
C TYR A 117 9.54 -2.05 7.70
N SER A 118 9.27 -3.08 8.51
CA SER A 118 7.90 -3.60 8.68
C SER A 118 7.15 -2.79 9.72
N GLU A 119 5.89 -2.47 9.46
CA GLU A 119 5.04 -1.79 10.42
C GLU A 119 4.78 -2.65 11.68
N HIS A 120 4.86 -3.99 11.58
CA HIS A 120 4.73 -4.90 12.73
C HIS A 120 5.78 -4.66 13.82
N HIS A 121 6.94 -4.06 13.50
CA HIS A 121 7.91 -3.69 14.55
C HIS A 121 7.35 -2.66 15.53
N THR A 122 6.36 -1.86 15.09
CA THR A 122 5.75 -0.83 15.92
C THR A 122 4.89 -1.40 17.04
N GLY A 123 4.36 -2.63 16.86
CA GLY A 123 3.28 -3.18 17.70
C GLY A 123 1.91 -2.53 17.46
N LEU A 124 1.81 -1.56 16.53
CA LEU A 124 0.59 -0.84 16.18
C LEU A 124 -0.13 -1.42 14.95
N ALA A 125 0.52 -2.30 14.21
CA ALA A 125 -0.07 -3.09 13.13
C ALA A 125 -0.62 -4.41 13.68
N LEU A 126 -1.88 -4.70 13.38
CA LEU A 126 -2.57 -5.93 13.78
C LEU A 126 -3.13 -6.60 12.52
N ASP A 127 -2.85 -7.89 12.36
CA ASP A 127 -3.49 -8.75 11.37
C ASP A 127 -4.64 -9.51 12.02
N LEU A 128 -5.82 -9.37 11.43
CA LEU A 128 -7.02 -10.08 11.86
C LEU A 128 -7.25 -11.32 11.00
N TYR A 129 -7.67 -12.43 11.61
CA TYR A 129 -8.32 -13.51 10.87
C TYR A 129 -9.80 -13.62 11.20
N LEU A 130 -10.57 -14.22 10.28
CA LEU A 130 -12.01 -14.40 10.43
C LEU A 130 -12.32 -15.72 11.14
N ILE A 131 -13.38 -15.74 11.94
CA ILE A 131 -13.95 -16.98 12.48
C ILE A 131 -15.33 -17.17 11.86
N ILE A 132 -15.44 -18.16 10.96
CA ILE A 132 -16.65 -18.44 10.18
C ILE A 132 -17.23 -19.79 10.62
N ASP A 133 -18.48 -19.80 11.05
CA ASP A 133 -19.17 -21.01 11.54
C ASP A 133 -18.38 -21.76 12.64
N GLY A 134 -17.60 -21.03 13.44
CA GLY A 134 -16.76 -21.58 14.51
C GLY A 134 -15.42 -22.18 14.04
N MET A 135 -15.03 -21.93 12.79
CA MET A 135 -13.73 -22.32 12.23
C MET A 135 -12.87 -21.10 11.96
N ASP A 136 -11.58 -21.17 12.32
CA ASP A 136 -10.60 -20.14 12.05
C ASP A 136 -10.22 -20.15 10.56
N VAL A 137 -10.39 -19.01 9.89
CA VAL A 137 -10.03 -18.79 8.48
C VAL A 137 -8.80 -17.88 8.47
N VAL A 138 -7.62 -18.52 8.53
CA VAL A 138 -6.32 -17.84 8.72
C VAL A 138 -5.57 -17.57 7.42
N GLU A 139 -5.85 -18.33 6.36
CA GLU A 139 -5.15 -18.17 5.08
C GLU A 139 -5.71 -16.94 4.33
N ASN A 140 -4.80 -16.09 3.84
CA ASN A 140 -5.14 -14.84 3.16
C ASN A 140 -6.07 -15.06 1.95
N GLU A 141 -5.84 -16.12 1.17
CA GLU A 141 -6.63 -16.48 -0.02
C GLU A 141 -8.06 -16.92 0.32
N ASP A 142 -8.31 -17.38 1.54
CA ASP A 142 -9.65 -17.72 2.01
C ASP A 142 -10.31 -16.48 2.63
N MET A 143 -9.57 -15.70 3.40
CA MET A 143 -10.07 -14.46 4.01
C MET A 143 -10.56 -13.44 2.98
N ILE A 144 -9.87 -13.29 1.84
CA ILE A 144 -10.24 -12.33 0.79
C ILE A 144 -11.62 -12.62 0.17
N GLN A 145 -12.14 -13.85 0.32
CA GLN A 145 -13.43 -14.27 -0.24
C GLN A 145 -14.65 -13.75 0.53
N TYR A 146 -14.45 -13.00 1.62
CA TYR A 146 -15.53 -12.47 2.48
C TYR A 146 -15.59 -10.92 2.48
N PRO A 147 -15.71 -10.25 1.32
CA PRO A 147 -15.67 -8.78 1.24
C PRO A 147 -16.79 -8.10 2.03
N GLU A 148 -17.94 -8.75 2.20
CA GLU A 148 -19.07 -8.24 3.00
C GLU A 148 -18.79 -8.27 4.50
N ILE A 149 -17.95 -9.18 4.99
CA ILE A 149 -17.53 -9.23 6.39
C ILE A 149 -16.47 -8.16 6.63
N TRP A 150 -15.48 -8.06 5.75
CA TRP A 150 -14.46 -7.01 5.79
C TRP A 150 -15.07 -5.61 5.76
N SER A 151 -16.08 -5.38 4.92
CA SER A 151 -16.82 -4.11 4.88
C SER A 151 -17.44 -3.73 6.23
N LYS A 152 -17.95 -4.71 7.00
CA LYS A 152 -18.51 -4.47 8.35
C LYS A 152 -17.41 -4.17 9.36
N ILE A 153 -16.25 -4.83 9.24
CA ILE A 153 -15.07 -4.57 10.07
C ILE A 153 -14.56 -3.15 9.84
N HIS A 154 -14.29 -2.81 8.56
CA HIS A 154 -13.77 -1.51 8.13
C HIS A 154 -14.68 -0.36 8.56
N ALA A 155 -15.99 -0.53 8.52
CA ALA A 155 -16.96 0.47 8.98
C ALA A 155 -16.86 0.83 10.47
N LYS A 156 -16.19 0.01 11.29
CA LYS A 156 -16.03 0.23 12.74
C LYS A 156 -14.63 0.61 13.17
N LEU A 157 -13.60 0.35 12.35
CA LEU A 157 -12.19 0.55 12.74
C LEU A 157 -11.93 1.93 13.35
N ALA A 158 -12.39 2.98 12.66
CA ALA A 158 -12.13 4.36 13.05
C ALA A 158 -12.74 4.75 14.41
N ASP A 159 -13.84 4.12 14.83
CA ASP A 159 -14.45 4.35 16.15
C ASP A 159 -13.56 3.86 17.31
N TYR A 160 -12.59 3.00 17.01
CA TYR A 160 -11.64 2.44 17.96
C TYR A 160 -10.19 2.88 17.71
N GLY A 161 -9.98 3.91 16.86
CA GLY A 161 -8.65 4.45 16.59
C GLY A 161 -7.83 3.63 15.59
N PHE A 162 -8.47 2.74 14.83
CA PHE A 162 -7.83 1.98 13.76
C PHE A 162 -8.16 2.54 12.38
N ILE A 163 -7.24 2.34 11.43
CA ILE A 163 -7.48 2.50 10.00
C ILE A 163 -7.23 1.17 9.28
N LEU A 164 -7.89 0.96 8.14
CA LEU A 164 -7.43 -0.03 7.18
C LEU A 164 -6.14 0.50 6.55
N ARG A 165 -5.03 -0.22 6.73
CA ARG A 165 -3.70 0.31 6.41
C ARG A 165 -3.39 0.30 4.92
N TYR A 166 -3.75 -0.78 4.24
CA TYR A 166 -3.47 -1.03 2.84
C TYR A 166 -4.79 -1.11 2.08
N LEU A 167 -5.20 0.03 1.52
CA LEU A 167 -6.43 0.19 0.76
C LEU A 167 -6.30 -0.43 -0.63
N ASP A 168 -7.42 -0.89 -1.18
CA ASP A 168 -7.49 -1.35 -2.56
C ASP A 168 -7.03 -0.25 -3.54
N GLY A 169 -6.19 -0.64 -4.50
CA GLY A 169 -5.60 0.25 -5.50
C GLY A 169 -4.56 1.25 -4.97
N SER A 170 -4.12 1.12 -3.72
CA SER A 170 -3.17 2.06 -3.08
C SER A 170 -1.75 1.49 -2.96
N GLU A 171 -1.48 0.35 -3.60
CA GLU A 171 -0.17 -0.31 -3.64
C GLU A 171 0.95 0.62 -4.07
N HIS A 172 0.61 1.57 -4.93
CA HIS A 172 1.54 2.55 -5.45
C HIS A 172 1.94 3.65 -4.48
N ILE A 173 1.22 3.76 -3.37
CA ILE A 173 1.50 4.71 -2.32
C ILE A 173 2.14 3.98 -1.14
N THR A 174 1.54 2.86 -0.74
CA THR A 174 1.92 2.09 0.44
C THR A 174 3.09 1.13 0.15
N GLY A 175 3.22 0.67 -1.09
CA GLY A 175 4.11 -0.41 -1.50
C GLY A 175 3.56 -1.81 -1.24
N TYR A 176 2.31 -1.94 -0.76
CA TYR A 176 1.68 -3.21 -0.37
C TYR A 176 0.32 -3.38 -1.03
N GLY A 177 0.03 -4.63 -1.43
CA GLY A 177 -1.28 -5.09 -1.91
C GLY A 177 -2.43 -4.65 -1.02
N TYR A 178 -3.65 -4.68 -1.55
CA TYR A 178 -4.83 -4.68 -0.69
C TYR A 178 -4.77 -5.82 0.35
N GLU A 179 -4.81 -5.45 1.63
CA GLU A 179 -4.79 -6.38 2.75
C GLU A 179 -5.94 -6.03 3.70
N PRO A 180 -7.15 -6.60 3.50
CA PRO A 180 -8.32 -6.25 4.31
C PRO A 180 -8.18 -6.56 5.81
N TRP A 181 -7.27 -7.48 6.15
CA TRP A 181 -6.97 -7.92 7.51
C TRP A 181 -6.00 -7.00 8.26
N HIS A 182 -5.15 -6.25 7.55
CA HIS A 182 -4.09 -5.45 8.16
C HIS A 182 -4.63 -4.08 8.60
N ILE A 183 -4.75 -3.90 9.93
CA ILE A 183 -5.23 -2.66 10.54
C ILE A 183 -4.12 -1.97 11.31
N ARG A 184 -4.11 -0.64 11.27
CA ARG A 184 -3.12 0.20 11.97
C ARG A 184 -3.78 1.04 13.06
N TYR A 185 -3.29 0.93 14.29
CA TYR A 185 -3.71 1.73 15.43
C TYR A 185 -3.01 3.10 15.47
N LEU A 186 -3.78 4.16 15.77
CA LEU A 186 -3.32 5.55 15.81
C LEU A 186 -3.54 6.24 17.17
N ASP A 187 -4.13 5.56 18.16
CA ASP A 187 -4.60 6.10 19.48
C ASP A 187 -5.73 7.15 19.36
N ASN A 188 -5.64 8.06 18.38
CA ASN A 188 -6.58 9.14 18.16
C ASN A 188 -7.73 8.74 17.22
N VAL A 189 -8.93 8.58 17.80
CA VAL A 189 -10.19 8.28 17.09
C VAL A 189 -10.57 9.35 16.06
N ASP A 190 -10.38 10.63 16.36
CA ASP A 190 -10.74 11.71 15.43
C ASP A 190 -9.84 11.69 14.19
N THR A 191 -8.55 11.43 14.38
CA THR A 191 -7.59 11.25 13.28
C THR A 191 -7.93 10.02 12.43
N ALA A 192 -8.21 8.87 13.05
CA ALA A 192 -8.61 7.66 12.34
C ALA A 192 -9.90 7.87 11.51
N LYS A 193 -10.88 8.60 12.08
CA LYS A 193 -12.10 9.01 11.37
C LYS A 193 -11.81 9.94 10.21
N GLU A 194 -10.92 10.91 10.40
CA GLU A 194 -10.54 11.84 9.34
C GLU A 194 -9.93 11.10 8.15
N ILE A 195 -8.92 10.25 8.40
CA ILE A 195 -8.25 9.42 7.38
C ILE A 195 -9.27 8.56 6.63
N THR A 196 -10.09 7.82 7.37
CA THR A 196 -11.10 6.91 6.80
C THR A 196 -12.15 7.68 6.00
N SER A 197 -12.63 8.83 6.48
CA SER A 197 -13.63 9.65 5.79
C SER A 197 -13.13 10.28 4.49
N LYS A 198 -11.82 10.56 4.43
CA LYS A 198 -11.15 11.06 3.23
C LYS A 198 -10.83 9.95 2.23
N GLY A 199 -10.83 8.69 2.67
CA GLY A 199 -10.46 7.55 1.84
C GLY A 199 -9.00 7.60 1.39
N VAL A 200 -8.11 8.16 2.21
CA VAL A 200 -6.68 8.32 1.91
C VAL A 200 -5.84 7.33 2.69
N THR A 201 -4.67 7.01 2.16
CA THR A 201 -3.65 6.22 2.86
C THR A 201 -3.03 6.99 4.03
N PHE A 202 -2.32 6.26 4.89
CA PHE A 202 -1.58 6.88 5.99
C PHE A 202 -0.44 7.78 5.48
N GLU A 203 0.25 7.36 4.42
CA GLU A 203 1.29 8.14 3.74
C GLU A 203 0.75 9.47 3.19
N GLU A 204 -0.40 9.45 2.52
CA GLU A 204 -1.05 10.67 2.00
C GLU A 204 -1.47 11.61 3.13
N TYR A 205 -2.03 11.06 4.21
CA TYR A 205 -2.45 11.85 5.38
C TYR A 205 -1.27 12.58 6.03
N LEU A 206 -0.14 11.89 6.18
CA LEU A 206 1.09 12.46 6.73
C LEU A 206 1.86 13.36 5.76
N GLY A 207 1.43 13.44 4.49
CA GLY A 207 2.16 14.14 3.44
C GLY A 207 3.52 13.50 3.11
N ALA A 208 3.73 12.26 3.52
CA ALA A 208 4.94 11.48 3.25
C ALA A 208 4.92 10.86 1.84
N TYR A 209 3.77 10.87 1.19
CA TYR A 209 3.65 10.70 -0.25
C TYR A 209 3.49 12.06 -0.91
N THR A 210 4.61 12.67 -1.31
CA THR A 210 4.61 13.91 -2.11
C THR A 210 4.60 13.63 -3.60
N GLY A 211 3.97 12.53 -4.04
CA GLY A 211 3.71 12.29 -5.47
C GLY A 211 2.82 13.42 -5.96
N GLY A 212 3.44 14.56 -6.28
CA GLY A 212 2.77 15.85 -6.34
C GLY A 212 1.64 15.75 -7.33
N SER A 213 0.40 15.96 -6.88
CA SER A 213 -0.85 15.84 -7.66
C SER A 213 -0.63 15.32 -9.09
N VAL A 214 -0.41 14.00 -9.24
CA VAL A 214 -0.16 13.42 -10.56
C VAL A 214 -1.41 13.69 -11.39
N SER A 215 -1.25 14.42 -12.50
CA SER A 215 -2.37 14.69 -13.39
C SER A 215 -2.69 13.42 -14.17
N ILE A 216 -3.87 12.85 -13.96
CA ILE A 216 -4.30 11.64 -14.67
C ILE A 216 -5.38 11.98 -15.68
N ASP A 217 -5.15 11.61 -16.94
CA ASP A 217 -6.10 11.75 -18.03
C ASP A 217 -6.43 10.37 -18.61
N TYR A 218 -7.60 9.83 -18.25
CA TYR A 218 -8.11 8.57 -18.77
C TYR A 218 -8.69 8.70 -20.20
N GLY A 219 -8.84 9.92 -20.72
CA GLY A 219 -9.42 10.18 -22.02
C GLY A 219 -10.85 9.64 -22.16
N THR A 220 -11.16 9.07 -23.33
CA THR A 220 -12.42 8.35 -23.56
C THR A 220 -12.08 7.07 -24.31
N SER A 221 -12.57 5.95 -23.81
CA SER A 221 -12.35 4.64 -24.42
C SER A 221 -13.67 3.93 -24.72
N LYS A 222 -13.69 3.17 -25.81
CA LYS A 222 -14.71 2.18 -26.15
C LYS A 222 -14.23 0.76 -25.84
N LEU A 223 -12.94 0.59 -25.60
CA LEU A 223 -12.30 -0.70 -25.32
C LEU A 223 -12.21 -0.98 -23.83
N TYR A 224 -12.06 0.07 -23.02
CA TYR A 224 -11.88 0.00 -21.57
C TYR A 224 -12.88 0.87 -20.85
N THR A 225 -13.39 0.38 -19.74
CA THR A 225 -14.08 1.20 -18.76
C THR A 225 -13.08 2.08 -18.00
N GLU A 226 -13.58 3.13 -17.37
CA GLU A 226 -12.72 4.01 -16.56
C GLU A 226 -12.07 3.25 -15.39
N ASP A 227 -12.78 2.30 -14.78
CA ASP A 227 -12.25 1.50 -13.68
C ASP A 227 -11.14 0.56 -14.16
N GLU A 228 -11.30 -0.05 -15.34
CA GLU A 228 -10.22 -0.84 -15.94
C GLU A 228 -8.98 0.02 -16.25
N LEU A 229 -9.13 1.30 -16.61
CA LEU A 229 -8.00 2.20 -16.81
C LEU A 229 -7.39 2.67 -15.48
N LYS A 230 -8.18 2.80 -14.41
CA LYS A 230 -7.67 3.07 -13.05
C LYS A 230 -6.77 1.93 -12.58
N ASP A 231 -7.17 0.68 -12.80
CA ASP A 231 -6.35 -0.50 -12.47
C ASP A 231 -4.99 -0.47 -13.18
N ALA A 232 -4.97 -0.08 -14.46
CA ALA A 232 -3.72 0.08 -15.22
C ALA A 232 -2.84 1.18 -14.63
N VAL A 233 -3.44 2.33 -14.27
CA VAL A 233 -2.75 3.44 -13.63
C VAL A 233 -2.15 3.05 -12.28
N ILE A 234 -2.83 2.20 -11.50
CA ILE A 234 -2.31 1.66 -10.24
C ILE A 234 -0.98 0.92 -10.50
N GLN A 235 -0.93 0.03 -11.49
CA GLN A 235 0.30 -0.70 -11.84
C GLN A 235 1.45 0.25 -12.23
N ILE A 236 1.15 1.30 -13.00
CA ILE A 236 2.14 2.32 -13.39
C ILE A 236 2.70 3.00 -12.15
N LYS A 237 1.83 3.50 -11.28
CA LYS A 237 2.28 4.19 -10.07
C LYS A 237 3.05 3.24 -9.14
N CYS A 238 2.67 1.96 -9.02
CA CYS A 238 3.41 0.96 -8.25
C CYS A 238 4.85 0.83 -8.73
N LYS A 239 5.03 0.82 -10.05
CA LYS A 239 6.36 0.76 -10.64
C LYS A 239 7.18 2.01 -10.35
N PHE A 240 6.57 3.20 -10.40
CA PHE A 240 7.24 4.45 -10.03
C PHE A 240 7.61 4.50 -8.54
N ALA A 241 6.73 4.03 -7.65
CA ALA A 241 7.03 3.95 -6.23
C ALA A 241 8.19 3.00 -5.93
N PHE A 242 8.27 1.88 -6.66
CA PHE A 242 9.42 0.98 -6.60
C PHE A 242 10.73 1.65 -7.07
N TRP A 243 10.66 2.57 -8.04
CA TRP A 243 11.82 3.33 -8.53
C TRP A 243 12.31 4.43 -7.57
N GLY A 244 11.64 4.63 -6.43
CA GLY A 244 12.03 5.58 -5.40
C GLY A 244 11.65 7.02 -5.75
N ASP A 245 12.59 7.96 -5.59
CA ASP A 245 12.38 9.41 -5.68
C ASP A 245 12.18 9.92 -7.12
N VAL A 246 11.34 9.25 -7.90
CA VAL A 246 10.92 9.71 -9.23
C VAL A 246 9.77 10.69 -9.08
N ASP A 247 9.94 11.88 -9.62
CA ASP A 247 8.94 12.94 -9.58
C ASP A 247 7.98 12.80 -10.76
N LEU A 248 6.98 11.92 -10.59
CA LEU A 248 5.93 11.67 -11.57
C LEU A 248 4.96 12.85 -11.64
N LYS A 249 4.76 13.39 -12.85
CA LYS A 249 3.93 14.58 -13.09
C LYS A 249 2.57 14.25 -13.68
N SER A 250 2.53 13.38 -14.67
CA SER A 250 1.31 13.06 -15.40
C SER A 250 1.27 11.61 -15.86
N ILE A 251 0.06 11.07 -15.98
CA ILE A 251 -0.23 9.81 -16.65
C ILE A 251 -1.40 10.06 -17.59
N ARG A 252 -1.27 9.69 -18.86
CA ARG A 252 -2.33 9.86 -19.86
C ARG A 252 -2.54 8.58 -20.65
N TYR A 253 -3.78 8.11 -20.72
CA TYR A 253 -4.14 7.06 -21.66
C TYR A 253 -3.98 7.58 -23.09
N ALA A 254 -3.23 6.87 -23.93
CA ALA A 254 -2.86 7.35 -25.25
C ALA A 254 -4.00 7.23 -26.29
N GLY A 255 -5.08 6.50 -25.96
CA GLY A 255 -6.25 6.32 -26.81
C GLY A 255 -6.36 4.92 -27.44
N ASP A 256 -7.59 4.54 -27.81
CA ASP A 256 -7.92 3.23 -28.36
C ASP A 256 -7.20 2.93 -29.68
N GLU A 257 -6.80 3.95 -30.43
CA GLU A 257 -6.06 3.81 -31.68
C GLU A 257 -4.69 3.14 -31.50
N LYS A 258 -4.20 3.09 -30.27
CA LYS A 258 -2.93 2.44 -29.89
C LYS A 258 -3.11 0.97 -29.54
N ALA A 259 -4.31 0.59 -29.12
CA ALA A 259 -4.68 -0.76 -28.74
C ALA A 259 -4.98 -1.63 -29.97
N THR A 260 -3.97 -1.87 -30.82
CA THR A 260 -4.11 -2.63 -32.07
C THR A 260 -3.71 -4.10 -31.91
N ASP A 261 -4.28 -4.98 -32.74
CA ASP A 261 -3.90 -6.39 -32.81
C ASP A 261 -2.41 -6.58 -33.14
N GLU A 262 -1.84 -5.69 -33.96
CA GLU A 262 -0.41 -5.68 -34.29
C GLU A 262 0.44 -5.42 -33.04
N MET A 263 0.04 -4.44 -32.23
CA MET A 263 0.74 -4.14 -30.99
C MET A 263 0.57 -5.25 -29.96
N LEU A 264 -0.62 -5.85 -29.86
CA LEU A 264 -0.85 -6.99 -28.98
C LEU A 264 0.02 -8.20 -29.37
N ALA A 265 0.16 -8.46 -30.67
CA ALA A 265 1.07 -9.49 -31.17
C ALA A 265 2.52 -9.19 -30.78
N LYS A 266 2.96 -7.94 -30.94
CA LYS A 266 4.30 -7.49 -30.52
C LYS A 266 4.54 -7.66 -29.02
N MET A 267 3.55 -7.36 -28.18
CA MET A 267 3.68 -7.57 -26.71
C MET A 267 3.82 -9.05 -26.36
N ASN A 268 3.05 -9.92 -27.02
CA ASN A 268 3.20 -11.37 -26.88
C ASN A 268 4.52 -11.90 -27.47
N GLU A 269 5.15 -11.22 -28.43
CA GLU A 269 6.51 -11.57 -28.87
C GLU A 269 7.57 -11.15 -27.84
N ILE A 270 7.38 -10.00 -27.17
CA ILE A 270 8.28 -9.51 -26.10
C ILE A 270 8.19 -10.42 -24.87
N ASN A 271 6.98 -10.80 -24.46
CA ASN A 271 6.75 -11.75 -23.37
C ASN A 271 5.77 -12.87 -23.79
N PRO A 272 6.27 -13.96 -24.39
CA PRO A 272 5.45 -15.08 -24.88
C PRO A 272 4.67 -15.83 -23.80
N ASP A 273 5.14 -15.79 -22.55
CA ASP A 273 4.51 -16.51 -21.44
C ASP A 273 3.26 -15.79 -20.93
N GLY A 274 3.14 -14.47 -21.16
CA GLY A 274 2.04 -13.64 -20.68
C GLY A 274 0.67 -13.94 -21.30
N LYS A 275 0.64 -14.47 -22.54
CA LYS A 275 -0.59 -14.85 -23.27
C LYS A 275 -1.66 -13.76 -23.23
N TYR A 276 -1.27 -12.54 -23.54
CA TYR A 276 -2.09 -11.36 -23.36
C TYR A 276 -3.25 -11.29 -24.34
N THR A 277 -4.37 -10.74 -23.87
CA THR A 277 -5.62 -10.63 -24.63
C THR A 277 -5.92 -9.21 -25.09
N GLN A 278 -5.37 -8.18 -24.42
CA GLN A 278 -5.54 -6.78 -24.76
C GLN A 278 -4.25 -6.00 -24.44
N VAL A 279 -4.09 -4.82 -25.05
CA VAL A 279 -2.93 -3.94 -24.87
C VAL A 279 -3.37 -2.48 -24.80
N ALA A 280 -2.81 -1.72 -23.88
CA ALA A 280 -3.03 -0.28 -23.73
C ALA A 280 -1.70 0.48 -23.65
N GLU A 281 -1.66 1.66 -24.25
CA GLU A 281 -0.54 2.60 -24.14
C GLU A 281 -0.89 3.71 -23.14
N PHE A 282 0.05 4.00 -22.26
CA PHE A 282 0.03 5.18 -21.39
C PHE A 282 1.27 6.02 -21.61
N LEU A 283 1.12 7.33 -21.47
CA LEU A 283 2.15 8.34 -21.67
C LEU A 283 2.39 9.06 -20.36
N MET A 284 3.65 9.14 -19.95
CA MET A 284 4.03 9.75 -18.68
C MET A 284 5.02 10.89 -18.85
N ASP A 285 4.81 11.91 -18.04
CA ASP A 285 5.81 12.94 -17.77
C ASP A 285 6.37 12.75 -16.37
N PHE A 286 7.69 12.68 -16.23
CA PHE A 286 8.34 12.50 -14.94
C PHE A 286 9.79 12.98 -14.96
N HIS A 287 10.35 13.21 -13.78
CA HIS A 287 11.78 13.53 -13.60
C HIS A 287 12.47 12.46 -12.76
N THR A 288 13.60 11.93 -13.26
CA THR A 288 14.38 10.91 -12.53
C THR A 288 15.25 11.54 -11.43
N PRO A 289 15.52 10.82 -10.32
CA PRO A 289 16.37 11.33 -9.26
C PRO A 289 17.82 11.54 -9.71
N LYS A 290 18.58 12.29 -8.91
CA LYS A 290 19.99 12.62 -9.17
C LYS A 290 20.93 11.42 -9.15
N GLU A 291 20.59 10.41 -8.38
CA GLU A 291 21.30 9.14 -8.30
C GLU A 291 20.29 8.03 -8.62
N THR A 292 20.64 7.11 -9.51
CA THR A 292 19.81 5.95 -9.82
C THR A 292 20.69 4.75 -10.16
N GLU A 293 20.48 3.64 -9.46
CA GLU A 293 21.25 2.40 -9.64
C GLU A 293 20.45 1.30 -10.38
N GLU A 294 19.14 1.48 -10.54
CA GLU A 294 18.22 0.43 -11.05
C GLU A 294 17.49 0.79 -12.36
N LEU A 295 17.70 1.99 -12.91
CA LEU A 295 16.99 2.43 -14.10
C LEU A 295 17.86 2.30 -15.35
N THR A 296 17.29 1.78 -16.44
CA THR A 296 17.83 1.98 -17.80
C THR A 296 17.69 3.44 -18.28
N LEU A 297 17.25 4.33 -17.39
CA LEU A 297 17.01 5.75 -17.59
C LEU A 297 18.23 6.57 -17.14
N THR A 298 18.37 7.77 -17.71
CA THR A 298 19.39 8.72 -17.30
C THR A 298 18.97 9.39 -16.00
N ALA A 299 19.88 9.51 -15.03
CA ALA A 299 19.68 10.28 -13.80
C ALA A 299 19.45 11.78 -14.08
N ASP A 300 18.76 12.47 -13.16
CA ASP A 300 18.51 13.92 -13.19
C ASP A 300 17.94 14.42 -14.53
N LYS A 301 16.95 13.69 -15.07
CA LYS A 301 16.43 13.93 -16.42
C LYS A 301 14.90 13.94 -16.46
N ASP A 302 14.37 14.91 -17.20
CA ASP A 302 12.97 14.97 -17.59
C ASP A 302 12.67 14.01 -18.76
N TYR A 303 11.58 13.29 -18.59
CA TYR A 303 10.94 12.47 -19.60
C TYR A 303 9.55 13.03 -19.88
N THR A 304 9.18 13.10 -21.15
CA THR A 304 7.88 13.62 -21.61
C THR A 304 7.28 12.64 -22.60
N ASP A 305 5.97 12.42 -22.51
CA ASP A 305 5.22 11.43 -23.31
C ASP A 305 5.97 10.08 -23.39
N TYR A 306 6.54 9.63 -22.27
CA TYR A 306 7.30 8.39 -22.23
C TYR A 306 6.34 7.20 -22.25
N GLN A 307 6.47 6.34 -23.26
CA GLN A 307 5.46 5.32 -23.58
C GLN A 307 5.60 4.11 -22.69
N TRP A 308 4.50 3.67 -22.08
CA TRP A 308 4.41 2.40 -21.36
C TRP A 308 3.29 1.56 -21.93
N TRP A 309 3.57 0.28 -22.10
CA TRP A 309 2.67 -0.69 -22.67
C TRP A 309 2.26 -1.69 -21.60
N LEU A 310 0.96 -1.66 -21.30
CA LEU A 310 0.34 -2.58 -20.35
C LEU A 310 -0.53 -3.56 -21.12
N CYS A 311 -0.55 -4.81 -20.67
CA CYS A 311 -1.34 -5.87 -21.27
C CYS A 311 -2.26 -6.54 -20.26
N ARG A 312 -3.43 -6.97 -20.73
CA ARG A 312 -4.36 -7.78 -19.92
C ARG A 312 -3.92 -9.23 -19.89
N THR A 313 -3.68 -9.74 -18.70
CA THR A 313 -3.40 -11.16 -18.43
C THR A 313 -4.69 -11.99 -18.55
N ALA A 314 -4.55 -13.32 -18.61
CA ALA A 314 -5.68 -14.22 -18.82
C ALA A 314 -6.70 -14.23 -17.66
N ASP A 315 -6.29 -13.86 -16.46
CA ASP A 315 -7.13 -13.68 -15.26
C ASP A 315 -7.74 -12.28 -15.16
N GLY A 316 -7.45 -11.39 -16.12
CA GLY A 316 -7.98 -10.05 -16.17
C GLY A 316 -7.13 -9.00 -15.46
N GLY A 317 -5.96 -9.32 -14.90
CA GLY A 317 -5.04 -8.30 -14.37
C GLY A 317 -4.36 -7.45 -15.45
N TRP A 318 -3.70 -6.36 -15.06
CA TRP A 318 -2.79 -5.61 -15.93
C TRP A 318 -1.34 -5.94 -15.59
N GLU A 319 -0.52 -6.12 -16.62
CA GLU A 319 0.93 -6.29 -16.50
C GLU A 319 1.65 -5.24 -17.36
N ILE A 320 2.69 -4.59 -16.81
CA ILE A 320 3.58 -3.72 -17.58
C ILE A 320 4.56 -4.59 -18.36
N VAL A 321 4.41 -4.63 -19.68
CA VAL A 321 5.24 -5.47 -20.56
C VAL A 321 6.54 -4.77 -20.93
N THR A 322 6.44 -3.49 -21.32
CA THR A 322 7.61 -2.71 -21.73
C THR A 322 7.34 -1.21 -21.63
N PHE A 323 8.41 -0.41 -21.59
CA PHE A 323 8.34 1.05 -21.62
C PHE A 323 9.56 1.63 -22.33
N GLY A 324 9.39 2.78 -22.98
CA GLY A 324 10.44 3.43 -23.76
C GLY A 324 9.90 4.19 -24.96
N TYR A 325 10.79 4.90 -25.65
CA TYR A 325 10.44 5.56 -26.91
C TYR A 325 10.59 4.61 -28.10
N GLY A 326 9.69 4.75 -29.08
CA GLY A 326 9.85 4.15 -30.42
C GLY A 326 9.23 2.76 -30.58
N TYR A 327 8.24 2.42 -29.76
CA TYR A 327 7.46 1.21 -29.91
C TYR A 327 6.34 1.35 -30.93
#